data_AF-Q01QB4-F1
#
_entry.id   AF-Q01QB4-F1
#
_cell.length_a   1.000
_cell.length_b   1.000
_cell.length_c   1.000
_cell.angle_alpha   90.00
_cell.angle_beta   90.00
_cell.angle_gamma   90.00
#
_symmetry.space_group_name_H-M   'P 1'
#
loop_
_entity.id
_entity.type
_entity.pdbx_description
1 polymer ?
#
loop_
_entity_poly.entity_id
_entity_poly.type
_entity_poly.pdbx_seq_one_letter_code
_entity_poly.pdbx_strand_id
1 'polypeptide(L)'
;MTYSRIFKTICPLAATAALAMAQTPPAAPAPPAAPRAYAARAADYLDQAPTPPVPPAAPVPAPAAIAPVAPMAPMPPMPAMAPMPPMPPMEFDLDAPMAMALKARENFELDFDLQDQIQRAKEIAQSFKFDADEMRSKAFAMADSARMNLAFAPQVGSGQGIGYGGPKPMPAPAAMRKLTNMGDDRLYSSGQSALDNRQWDQALGYFSEVVTRNSPRADGALYWKAYALGKLGKRDEGLAAIAELRSRFASSRWLDDAKALELELKQASGQNVSPESESDEELKLMAINGLMQSDPERAMPLLERQLKGSASPRVKRNALFVLAQSNSPKAQTMIEQIARGGANPDLQVKAITYMTERRRAGNSQILSEIYASTSDLAVKRAVLQAYMNNRDKDRLLQAAKTEKAPELREIAYSYLGEAQGNPELWQLYQAETTPEGKILLLRYMHSNSNADKLLEVVRNEKDPKVRMAAMQALGSQRPGLVSAEALVTVYNAEQDQQMKQRILDSLMSQRNAKALVEIARGEKDQKMKLRIVERLANMKDKEAQDYLQEILSK
;
A
#
# COMPACT_ATOMS: atom_id res chain seq x y z
N MET A 1 -32.84 57.75 -34.37
CA MET A 1 -34.30 57.86 -34.12
C MET A 1 -34.63 56.89 -32.98
N THR A 2 -34.72 57.33 -31.71
CA THR A 2 -35.94 57.81 -30.97
C THR A 2 -37.05 56.75 -30.88
N TYR A 3 -37.69 56.33 -29.77
CA TYR A 3 -37.81 56.61 -28.31
C TYR A 3 -38.49 55.34 -27.71
N SER A 4 -38.03 54.66 -26.65
CA SER A 4 -38.29 54.82 -25.19
C SER A 4 -39.75 54.64 -24.67
N ARG A 5 -39.93 53.73 -23.68
CA ARG A 5 -40.59 53.87 -22.35
C ARG A 5 -40.42 52.53 -21.56
N ILE A 6 -39.57 52.39 -20.53
CA ILE A 6 -39.62 52.82 -19.09
C ILE A 6 -40.74 52.07 -18.32
N PHE A 7 -40.50 51.24 -17.29
CA PHE A 7 -39.95 51.45 -15.92
C PHE A 7 -39.22 50.16 -15.43
N LYS A 8 -37.97 50.15 -14.93
CA LYS A 8 -37.39 50.54 -13.61
C LYS A 8 -38.12 50.02 -12.35
N THR A 9 -37.51 49.67 -11.21
CA THR A 9 -36.22 49.13 -10.70
C THR A 9 -36.43 49.01 -9.16
N ILE A 10 -35.56 48.27 -8.46
CA ILE A 10 -35.13 48.41 -7.04
C ILE A 10 -35.91 47.55 -6.00
N CYS A 11 -35.35 46.46 -5.44
CA CYS A 11 -34.25 46.28 -4.44
C CYS A 11 -34.78 46.15 -2.98
N PRO A 12 -33.99 45.70 -1.97
CA PRO A 12 -34.22 44.44 -1.23
C PRO A 12 -34.25 44.64 0.32
N LEU A 13 -33.95 43.58 1.08
CA LEU A 13 -33.64 43.51 2.52
C LEU A 13 -34.82 43.49 3.53
N ALA A 14 -34.98 42.37 4.22
CA ALA A 14 -34.93 42.34 5.69
C ALA A 14 -34.75 40.90 6.18
N ALA A 15 -33.60 40.65 6.83
CA ALA A 15 -33.39 39.55 7.73
C ALA A 15 -34.00 39.86 9.10
N THR A 16 -34.15 38.78 9.90
CA THR A 16 -34.18 38.71 11.37
C THR A 16 -35.55 38.66 12.09
N ALA A 17 -35.66 37.57 12.88
CA ALA A 17 -36.39 37.40 14.14
C ALA A 17 -37.87 36.97 14.10
N ALA A 18 -38.08 35.65 14.22
CA ALA A 18 -39.07 35.09 15.15
C ALA A 18 -38.62 33.68 15.59
N LEU A 19 -37.97 33.64 16.75
CA LEU A 19 -37.78 32.45 17.57
C LEU A 19 -39.12 32.14 18.28
N ALA A 20 -39.32 30.87 18.64
CA ALA A 20 -40.39 30.32 19.49
C ALA A 20 -41.66 29.86 18.78
N MET A 21 -41.72 28.55 18.49
CA MET A 21 -42.75 27.60 18.93
C MET A 21 -42.48 26.25 18.24
N ALA A 22 -41.89 25.30 18.98
CA ALA A 22 -42.04 23.84 18.84
C ALA A 22 -40.85 23.12 19.51
N GLN A 23 -40.70 23.29 20.82
CA GLN A 23 -40.02 22.29 21.65
C GLN A 23 -41.05 21.20 21.95
N THR A 24 -40.94 20.05 21.29
CA THR A 24 -41.53 18.79 21.78
C THR A 24 -40.39 17.79 21.92
N PRO A 25 -40.07 17.34 23.16
CA PRO A 25 -39.07 16.29 23.33
C PRO A 25 -39.61 14.95 22.81
N PRO A 26 -38.78 14.10 22.19
CA PRO A 26 -39.18 12.76 21.82
C PRO A 26 -39.45 11.92 23.08
N ALA A 27 -40.49 11.08 23.01
CA ALA A 27 -40.93 10.21 24.10
C ALA A 27 -39.82 9.28 24.60
N ALA A 28 -39.76 9.08 25.92
CA ALA A 28 -38.81 8.18 26.57
C ALA A 28 -38.97 6.72 26.09
N PRO A 29 -37.86 5.97 25.94
CA PRO A 29 -37.93 4.55 25.61
C PRO A 29 -38.57 3.74 26.74
N ALA A 30 -39.40 2.77 26.38
CA ALA A 30 -40.09 1.88 27.32
C ALA A 30 -39.09 1.10 28.21
N PRO A 31 -39.46 0.82 29.48
CA PRO A 31 -38.60 0.05 30.38
C PRO A 31 -38.42 -1.40 29.89
N PRO A 32 -37.27 -2.04 30.16
CA PRO A 32 -37.01 -3.41 29.76
C PRO A 32 -37.98 -4.38 30.43
N ALA A 33 -38.49 -5.34 29.67
CA ALA A 33 -39.33 -6.42 30.17
C ALA A 33 -38.62 -7.22 31.27
N ALA A 34 -39.34 -7.52 32.35
CA ALA A 34 -38.85 -8.33 33.46
C ALA A 34 -38.38 -9.73 32.99
N PRO A 35 -37.35 -10.31 33.62
CA PRO A 35 -36.86 -11.63 33.27
C PRO A 35 -37.96 -12.68 33.47
N ARG A 36 -38.28 -13.42 32.40
CA ARG A 36 -39.12 -14.62 32.48
C ARG A 36 -38.44 -15.62 33.41
N ALA A 37 -39.12 -15.96 34.50
CA ALA A 37 -38.78 -17.05 35.38
C ALA A 37 -38.72 -18.36 34.59
N TYR A 38 -37.53 -18.94 34.45
CA TYR A 38 -37.36 -20.35 34.10
C TYR A 38 -37.58 -21.18 35.36
N ALA A 39 -38.84 -21.40 35.71
CA ALA A 39 -39.24 -22.35 36.74
C ALA A 39 -40.53 -23.03 36.28
N ALA A 40 -40.39 -24.09 35.47
CA ALA A 40 -41.32 -25.21 35.36
C ALA A 40 -40.95 -26.09 34.16
N ARG A 41 -39.99 -27.01 34.35
CA ARG A 41 -40.10 -28.35 33.76
C ARG A 41 -39.18 -29.34 34.49
N ALA A 42 -39.37 -29.43 35.80
CA ALA A 42 -38.93 -30.56 36.60
C ALA A 42 -40.14 -31.46 36.82
N ALA A 43 -40.46 -32.31 35.83
CA ALA A 43 -41.46 -33.36 35.96
C ALA A 43 -41.42 -34.28 34.71
N ASP A 44 -40.28 -34.92 34.42
CA ASP A 44 -40.22 -36.00 33.42
C ASP A 44 -39.02 -36.97 33.63
N TYR A 45 -38.49 -37.08 34.86
CA TYR A 45 -37.49 -38.10 35.20
C TYR A 45 -37.73 -38.62 36.62
N LEU A 46 -38.82 -39.34 36.80
CA LEU A 46 -39.06 -40.19 37.97
C LEU A 46 -39.64 -41.53 37.49
N ASP A 47 -38.88 -42.24 36.65
CA ASP A 47 -39.01 -43.70 36.60
C ASP A 47 -37.76 -44.32 35.95
N GLN A 48 -36.77 -44.69 36.77
CA GLN A 48 -35.76 -45.67 36.40
C GLN A 48 -35.18 -46.28 37.69
N ALA A 49 -35.43 -47.58 37.85
CA ALA A 49 -35.02 -48.40 38.97
C ALA A 49 -33.49 -48.39 39.19
N PRO A 50 -33.01 -48.59 40.44
CA PRO A 50 -31.58 -48.58 40.74
C PRO A 50 -30.87 -49.78 40.10
N THR A 51 -29.82 -49.51 39.34
CA THR A 51 -28.89 -50.53 38.85
C THR A 51 -28.03 -51.08 40.00
N PRO A 52 -27.73 -52.38 40.04
CA PRO A 52 -26.92 -52.98 41.10
C PRO A 52 -25.45 -52.53 41.00
N PRO A 53 -24.71 -52.47 42.13
CA PRO A 53 -23.32 -52.05 42.15
C PRO A 53 -22.41 -53.04 41.40
N VAL A 54 -21.51 -52.50 40.59
CA VAL A 54 -20.47 -53.26 39.88
C VAL A 54 -19.48 -53.84 40.91
N PRO A 55 -19.11 -55.13 40.83
CA PRO A 55 -18.15 -55.74 41.77
C PRO A 55 -16.73 -55.15 41.60
N PRO A 56 -15.90 -55.15 42.66
CA PRO A 56 -14.55 -54.60 42.61
C PRO A 56 -13.67 -55.39 41.62
N ALA A 57 -12.87 -54.65 40.83
CA ALA A 57 -11.94 -55.22 39.87
C ALA A 57 -10.89 -56.11 40.56
N ALA A 58 -10.60 -57.26 39.93
CA ALA A 58 -9.56 -58.19 40.38
C ALA A 58 -8.16 -57.54 40.33
N PRO A 59 -7.25 -57.90 41.26
CA PRO A 59 -5.90 -57.34 41.29
C PRO A 59 -5.09 -57.80 40.07
N VAL A 60 -4.44 -56.83 39.41
CA VAL A 60 -3.52 -57.05 38.29
C VAL A 60 -2.26 -57.76 38.82
N PRO A 61 -1.73 -58.80 38.15
CA PRO A 61 -0.52 -59.48 38.60
C PRO A 61 0.72 -58.56 38.45
N ALA A 62 1.60 -58.58 39.45
CA ALA A 62 2.87 -57.87 39.42
C ALA A 62 3.77 -58.38 38.28
N PRO A 63 4.52 -57.50 37.59
CA PRO A 63 5.48 -57.95 36.58
C PRO A 63 6.62 -58.74 37.24
N ALA A 64 7.00 -59.85 36.60
CA ALA A 64 8.06 -60.74 37.03
C ALA A 64 9.43 -60.03 37.07
N ALA A 65 10.28 -60.43 38.03
CA ALA A 65 11.64 -59.97 38.18
C ALA A 65 12.48 -60.28 36.92
N ILE A 66 13.15 -59.25 36.40
CA ILE A 66 14.09 -59.36 35.27
C ILE A 66 15.40 -59.94 35.80
N ALA A 67 15.87 -61.04 35.20
CA ALA A 67 17.17 -61.65 35.50
C ALA A 67 18.35 -60.72 35.08
N PRO A 68 19.50 -60.76 35.78
CA PRO A 68 20.64 -59.92 35.44
C PRO A 68 21.27 -60.35 34.10
N VAL A 69 21.37 -59.41 33.16
CA VAL A 69 22.04 -59.59 31.88
C VAL A 69 23.55 -59.49 32.07
N ALA A 70 24.31 -60.46 31.54
CA ALA A 70 25.77 -60.48 31.59
C ALA A 70 26.40 -59.29 30.83
N PRO A 71 27.60 -58.80 31.24
CA PRO A 71 28.23 -57.67 30.57
C PRO A 71 28.71 -58.02 29.16
N MET A 72 28.24 -57.26 28.16
CA MET A 72 28.75 -57.32 26.78
C MET A 72 30.20 -56.78 26.71
N ALA A 73 31.03 -57.45 25.93
CA ALA A 73 32.39 -56.99 25.60
C ALA A 73 32.36 -55.65 24.83
N PRO A 74 33.36 -54.77 25.02
CA PRO A 74 33.40 -53.47 24.35
C PRO A 74 33.60 -53.63 22.83
N MET A 75 32.75 -52.97 22.04
CA MET A 75 32.90 -52.87 20.59
C MET A 75 34.12 -52.02 20.21
N PRO A 76 34.81 -52.32 19.09
CA PRO A 76 35.85 -51.45 18.56
C PRO A 76 35.24 -50.11 18.08
N PRO A 77 35.99 -49.00 18.16
CA PRO A 77 35.48 -47.68 17.76
C PRO A 77 35.22 -47.63 16.25
N MET A 78 34.03 -47.15 15.88
CA MET A 78 33.71 -46.88 14.46
C MET A 78 34.57 -45.73 13.92
N PRO A 79 34.99 -45.79 12.64
CA PRO A 79 35.67 -44.67 12.00
C PRO A 79 34.74 -43.45 11.93
N ALA A 80 35.30 -42.26 12.18
CA ALA A 80 34.56 -41.01 12.20
C ALA A 80 33.87 -40.75 10.86
N MET A 81 32.53 -40.70 10.86
CA MET A 81 31.77 -40.18 9.73
C MET A 81 32.05 -38.67 9.61
N ALA A 82 32.35 -38.21 8.40
CA ALA A 82 32.46 -36.79 8.10
C ALA A 82 31.15 -36.08 8.51
N PRO A 83 31.22 -34.85 9.06
CA PRO A 83 30.04 -34.14 9.49
C PRO A 83 29.11 -33.92 8.30
N MET A 84 27.85 -34.36 8.43
CA MET A 84 26.82 -33.98 7.47
C MET A 84 26.71 -32.45 7.46
N PRO A 85 26.55 -31.82 6.28
CA PRO A 85 26.27 -30.39 6.22
C PRO A 85 24.97 -30.10 6.99
N PRO A 86 24.89 -28.99 7.73
CA PRO A 86 23.67 -28.62 8.45
C PRO A 86 22.53 -28.49 7.43
N MET A 87 21.39 -29.12 7.72
CA MET A 87 20.18 -28.86 6.95
C MET A 87 19.86 -27.36 7.02
N PRO A 88 19.48 -26.73 5.90
CA PRO A 88 19.03 -25.35 5.94
C PRO A 88 17.80 -25.24 6.86
N PRO A 89 17.65 -24.12 7.59
CA PRO A 89 16.48 -23.92 8.44
C PRO A 89 15.21 -23.99 7.59
N MET A 90 14.20 -24.75 8.04
CA MET A 90 12.87 -24.69 7.44
C MET A 90 12.28 -23.29 7.69
N GLU A 91 12.24 -22.47 6.64
CA GLU A 91 11.49 -21.22 6.62
C GLU A 91 9.99 -21.54 6.68
N PHE A 92 9.37 -21.33 7.84
CA PHE A 92 7.92 -21.19 7.95
C PHE A 92 7.55 -19.72 7.76
N ASP A 93 7.47 -19.31 6.51
CA ASP A 93 6.94 -18.01 6.12
C ASP A 93 5.40 -18.09 6.09
N LEU A 94 4.76 -17.60 7.15
CA LEU A 94 3.29 -17.52 7.27
C LEU A 94 2.67 -16.43 6.37
N ASP A 95 3.50 -15.59 5.73
CA ASP A 95 3.10 -14.58 4.75
C ASP A 95 3.55 -14.94 3.31
N ALA A 96 4.39 -15.95 3.09
CA ALA A 96 4.86 -16.40 1.77
C ALA A 96 3.74 -16.62 0.76
N PRO A 97 2.65 -17.36 1.06
CA PRO A 97 1.59 -17.56 0.07
C PRO A 97 0.86 -16.25 -0.24
N MET A 98 0.83 -15.27 0.68
CA MET A 98 0.23 -13.95 0.47
C MET A 98 1.14 -13.03 -0.36
N ALA A 99 2.45 -13.01 -0.06
CA ALA A 99 3.45 -12.28 -0.83
C ALA A 99 3.64 -12.88 -2.23
N MET A 100 3.49 -14.21 -2.37
CA MET A 100 3.53 -14.91 -3.65
C MET A 100 2.21 -14.76 -4.42
N ALA A 101 1.04 -14.68 -3.76
CA ALA A 101 -0.23 -14.38 -4.42
C ALA A 101 -0.35 -12.90 -4.84
N LEU A 102 0.20 -11.96 -4.06
CA LEU A 102 0.34 -10.55 -4.47
C LEU A 102 1.40 -10.39 -5.57
N LYS A 103 2.57 -11.04 -5.48
CA LYS A 103 3.57 -11.06 -6.57
C LYS A 103 3.07 -11.78 -7.82
N ALA A 104 2.27 -12.84 -7.68
CA ALA A 104 1.69 -13.56 -8.82
C ALA A 104 0.57 -12.74 -9.48
N ARG A 105 -0.16 -11.90 -8.72
CA ARG A 105 -1.07 -10.88 -9.29
C ARG A 105 -0.32 -9.72 -9.94
N GLU A 106 0.77 -9.22 -9.35
CA GLU A 106 1.65 -8.21 -9.98
C GLU A 106 2.30 -8.74 -11.27
N ASN A 107 2.66 -10.03 -11.32
CA ASN A 107 3.28 -10.66 -12.49
C ASN A 107 2.26 -11.11 -13.56
N PHE A 108 0.95 -11.15 -13.28
CA PHE A 108 -0.09 -11.48 -14.27
C PHE A 108 -0.67 -10.26 -14.99
N GLU A 109 -0.30 -9.03 -14.60
CA GLU A 109 -0.69 -7.79 -15.30
C GLU A 109 0.34 -7.29 -16.33
N LEU A 110 1.39 -8.07 -16.60
CA LEU A 110 2.38 -7.79 -17.65
C LEU A 110 2.60 -9.02 -18.53
N ASP A 111 1.57 -9.41 -19.27
CA ASP A 111 1.78 -10.18 -20.50
C ASP A 111 1.02 -9.52 -21.64
N PHE A 112 1.56 -8.42 -22.15
CA PHE A 112 1.47 -8.07 -23.57
C PHE A 112 2.73 -7.29 -23.95
N ASP A 113 3.47 -7.86 -24.90
CA ASP A 113 4.59 -7.31 -25.68
C ASP A 113 6.04 -7.51 -25.18
N LEU A 114 6.34 -8.71 -24.66
CA LEU A 114 7.70 -9.15 -24.34
C LEU A 114 8.62 -9.21 -25.59
N GLN A 115 8.07 -9.40 -26.80
CA GLN A 115 8.86 -9.44 -28.04
C GLN A 115 9.38 -8.07 -28.48
N ASP A 116 8.58 -7.00 -28.38
CA ASP A 116 9.03 -5.65 -28.75
C ASP A 116 10.06 -5.09 -27.74
N GLN A 117 9.94 -5.47 -26.45
CA GLN A 117 10.92 -5.08 -25.43
C GLN A 117 12.27 -5.81 -25.57
N ILE A 118 12.28 -7.09 -25.94
CA ILE A 118 13.53 -7.83 -26.22
C ILE A 118 14.23 -7.24 -27.44
N GLN A 119 13.48 -6.79 -28.45
CA GLN A 119 14.05 -6.18 -29.64
C GLN A 119 14.64 -4.79 -29.35
N ARG A 120 13.94 -3.95 -28.57
CA ARG A 120 14.48 -2.66 -28.11
C ARG A 120 15.66 -2.81 -27.15
N ALA A 121 15.65 -3.82 -26.28
CA ALA A 121 16.79 -4.12 -25.41
C ALA A 121 18.02 -4.61 -26.22
N LYS A 122 17.81 -5.33 -27.32
CA LYS A 122 18.88 -5.70 -28.26
C LYS A 122 19.42 -4.49 -29.02
N GLU A 123 18.57 -3.58 -29.47
CA GLU A 123 18.98 -2.34 -30.16
C GLU A 123 19.74 -1.39 -29.23
N ILE A 124 19.29 -1.25 -27.98
CA ILE A 124 19.96 -0.46 -26.94
C ILE A 124 21.31 -1.10 -26.55
N ALA A 125 21.38 -2.43 -26.42
CA ALA A 125 22.64 -3.14 -26.17
C ALA A 125 23.62 -3.06 -27.36
N GLN A 126 23.11 -2.90 -28.59
CA GLN A 126 23.92 -2.66 -29.78
C GLN A 126 24.40 -1.21 -29.87
N SER A 127 23.61 -0.22 -29.43
CA SER A 127 24.05 1.18 -29.36
C SER A 127 25.12 1.42 -28.28
N PHE A 128 25.09 0.67 -27.17
CA PHE A 128 26.14 0.73 -26.14
C PHE A 128 27.46 0.04 -26.52
N LYS A 129 27.49 -0.76 -27.61
CA LYS A 129 28.72 -1.39 -28.09
C LYS A 129 29.61 -0.47 -28.93
N PHE A 130 29.13 0.71 -29.35
CA PHE A 130 29.91 1.63 -30.17
C PHE A 130 30.67 2.72 -29.36
N ASP A 131 30.41 2.87 -28.06
CA ASP A 131 31.05 3.90 -27.21
C ASP A 131 32.14 3.37 -26.25
N ALA A 132 32.29 2.04 -26.13
CA ALA A 132 33.24 1.45 -25.18
C ALA A 132 34.71 1.70 -25.57
N ASP A 133 35.01 1.71 -26.88
CA ASP A 133 36.36 1.97 -27.39
C ASP A 133 36.74 3.46 -27.31
N GLU A 134 35.77 4.36 -27.47
CA GLU A 134 35.96 5.81 -27.30
C GLU A 134 36.12 6.20 -25.82
N MET A 135 35.38 5.56 -24.93
CA MET A 135 35.50 5.79 -23.49
C MET A 135 36.82 5.21 -22.94
N ARG A 136 37.30 4.09 -23.50
CA ARG A 136 38.60 3.50 -23.16
C ARG A 136 39.77 4.33 -23.67
N SER A 137 39.67 4.92 -24.86
CA SER A 137 40.71 5.82 -25.40
C SER A 137 40.81 7.13 -24.61
N LYS A 138 39.67 7.69 -24.19
CA LYS A 138 39.62 8.87 -23.31
C LYS A 138 40.14 8.55 -21.90
N ALA A 139 39.82 7.38 -21.33
CA ALA A 139 40.33 6.95 -20.04
C ALA A 139 41.85 6.72 -20.04
N PHE A 140 42.40 6.16 -21.13
CA PHE A 140 43.84 6.03 -21.32
C PHE A 140 44.54 7.38 -21.47
N ALA A 141 43.97 8.32 -22.24
CA ALA A 141 44.52 9.68 -22.36
C ALA A 141 44.49 10.45 -21.04
N MET A 142 43.46 10.24 -20.21
CA MET A 142 43.35 10.87 -18.89
C MET A 142 44.36 10.28 -17.90
N ALA A 143 44.61 8.96 -17.94
CA ALA A 143 45.61 8.30 -17.11
C ALA A 143 47.06 8.73 -17.46
N ASP A 144 47.34 8.99 -18.74
CA ASP A 144 48.65 9.49 -19.18
C ASP A 144 48.87 10.96 -18.79
N SER A 145 47.82 11.79 -18.87
CA SER A 145 47.88 13.19 -18.41
C SER A 145 48.11 13.30 -16.89
N ALA A 146 47.61 12.35 -16.11
CA ALA A 146 47.81 12.28 -14.67
C ALA A 146 49.21 11.81 -14.26
N ARG A 147 49.88 10.98 -15.09
CA ARG A 147 51.27 10.56 -14.86
C ARG A 147 52.29 11.66 -15.16
N MET A 148 52.04 12.50 -16.17
CA MET A 148 52.95 13.61 -16.52
C MET A 148 52.92 14.76 -15.50
N ASN A 149 51.83 14.93 -14.74
CA ASN A 149 51.69 15.98 -13.72
C ASN A 149 52.29 15.62 -12.34
N LEU A 150 52.78 14.39 -12.13
CA LEU A 150 53.44 13.99 -10.87
C LEU A 150 54.97 14.04 -10.92
N ALA A 151 55.58 14.49 -12.02
CA ALA A 151 57.04 14.44 -12.21
C ALA A 151 57.78 15.79 -12.09
N PHE A 152 57.09 16.91 -11.80
CA PHE A 152 57.76 18.20 -11.55
C PHE A 152 57.09 18.96 -10.41
N ALA A 153 57.67 18.85 -9.22
CA ALA A 153 57.54 19.87 -8.18
C ALA A 153 58.92 20.52 -8.00
N PRO A 154 59.00 21.87 -8.01
CA PRO A 154 59.37 22.49 -6.75
C PRO A 154 58.67 23.84 -6.43
N GLN A 155 58.54 24.04 -5.11
CA GLN A 155 58.54 25.26 -4.29
C GLN A 155 57.63 26.47 -4.58
N VAL A 156 56.66 26.61 -3.66
CA VAL A 156 56.22 27.79 -2.89
C VAL A 156 56.58 29.19 -3.44
N GLY A 157 55.56 29.93 -3.87
CA GLY A 157 55.57 31.37 -4.09
C GLY A 157 54.14 31.91 -4.16
N SER A 158 53.85 32.90 -3.32
CA SER A 158 52.58 33.60 -3.11
C SER A 158 51.88 34.14 -4.38
N GLY A 159 50.55 34.12 -4.40
CA GLY A 159 49.75 35.09 -5.18
C GLY A 159 48.48 34.56 -5.83
N GLN A 160 47.33 34.99 -5.29
CA GLN A 160 46.03 35.25 -5.96
C GLN A 160 45.45 34.23 -6.97
N GLY A 161 44.46 33.46 -6.46
CA GLY A 161 43.06 33.51 -6.92
C GLY A 161 42.65 32.85 -8.23
N ILE A 162 41.93 31.73 -8.16
CA ILE A 162 40.78 31.35 -9.02
C ILE A 162 39.85 30.43 -8.20
N GLY A 163 38.54 30.75 -8.17
CA GLY A 163 37.53 29.98 -7.44
C GLY A 163 37.25 28.61 -8.07
N TYR A 164 37.46 27.55 -7.30
CA TYR A 164 37.03 26.19 -7.65
C TYR A 164 35.66 25.89 -7.05
N GLY A 165 34.71 25.53 -7.92
CA GLY A 165 33.45 24.92 -7.51
C GLY A 165 33.72 23.61 -6.78
N GLY A 166 33.09 23.47 -5.60
CA GLY A 166 33.24 22.29 -4.75
C GLY A 166 32.84 20.99 -5.50
N PRO A 167 33.43 19.85 -5.13
CA PRO A 167 33.13 18.58 -5.77
C PRO A 167 31.64 18.25 -5.64
N LYS A 168 30.99 17.95 -6.77
CA LYS A 168 29.61 17.46 -6.79
C LYS A 168 29.52 16.20 -5.91
N PRO A 169 28.48 16.07 -5.07
CA PRO A 169 28.34 14.91 -4.19
C PRO A 169 28.30 13.63 -5.04
N MET A 170 29.15 12.66 -4.67
CA MET A 170 29.18 11.35 -5.32
C MET A 170 27.81 10.66 -5.17
N PRO A 171 27.38 9.89 -6.17
CA PRO A 171 26.13 9.15 -6.08
C PRO A 171 26.17 8.11 -4.96
N ALA A 172 25.12 8.07 -4.13
CA ALA A 172 24.99 7.11 -3.05
C ALA A 172 25.06 5.64 -3.55
N PRO A 173 25.55 4.68 -2.72
CA PRO A 173 25.64 3.28 -3.07
C PRO A 173 24.30 2.70 -3.54
N ALA A 174 24.33 1.68 -4.42
CA ALA A 174 23.13 1.10 -5.06
C ALA A 174 22.08 0.59 -4.06
N ALA A 175 22.49 0.08 -2.90
CA ALA A 175 21.56 -0.32 -1.83
C ALA A 175 20.80 0.88 -1.23
N MET A 176 21.50 1.99 -1.01
CA MET A 176 20.92 3.25 -0.51
C MET A 176 19.99 3.89 -1.56
N ARG A 177 20.34 3.79 -2.85
CA ARG A 177 19.48 4.20 -3.98
C ARG A 177 18.17 3.41 -4.08
N LYS A 178 18.19 2.11 -3.73
CA LYS A 178 16.96 1.28 -3.71
C LYS A 178 16.01 1.71 -2.59
N LEU A 179 16.54 2.02 -1.41
CA LEU A 179 15.76 2.53 -0.28
C LEU A 179 15.15 3.91 -0.60
N THR A 180 15.92 4.82 -1.21
CA THR A 180 15.45 6.18 -1.56
C THR A 180 14.27 6.22 -2.52
N ASN A 181 14.11 5.21 -3.39
CA ASN A 181 13.03 5.16 -4.38
C ASN A 181 11.76 4.43 -3.91
N MET A 182 11.77 3.80 -2.73
CA MET A 182 10.58 3.13 -2.19
C MET A 182 9.66 4.16 -1.51
N GLY A 183 8.34 4.05 -1.70
CA GLY A 183 7.37 4.82 -0.92
C GLY A 183 7.41 4.45 0.57
N ASP A 184 7.03 5.39 1.44
CA ASP A 184 7.13 5.25 2.89
C ASP A 184 6.42 4.02 3.45
N ASP A 185 5.23 3.71 2.95
CA ASP A 185 4.50 2.50 3.35
C ASP A 185 5.24 1.23 2.95
N ARG A 186 5.85 1.23 1.76
CA ARG A 186 6.63 0.09 1.27
C ARG A 186 7.90 -0.09 2.09
N LEU A 187 8.53 0.99 2.54
CA LEU A 187 9.66 0.91 3.48
C LEU A 187 9.21 0.30 4.81
N TYR A 188 8.11 0.78 5.38
CA TYR A 188 7.61 0.28 6.64
C TYR A 188 7.21 -1.21 6.55
N SER A 189 6.49 -1.60 5.49
CA SER A 189 6.10 -2.99 5.27
C SER A 189 7.32 -3.89 5.00
N SER A 190 8.32 -3.41 4.26
CA SER A 190 9.57 -4.16 4.03
C SER A 190 10.36 -4.35 5.32
N GLY A 191 10.35 -3.34 6.20
CA GLY A 191 10.90 -3.44 7.56
C GLY A 191 10.19 -4.50 8.39
N GLN A 192 8.86 -4.54 8.36
CA GLN A 192 8.07 -5.58 9.04
C GLN A 192 8.39 -6.98 8.50
N SER A 193 8.42 -7.18 7.19
CA SER A 193 8.79 -8.47 6.59
C SER A 193 10.22 -8.89 6.94
N ALA A 194 11.16 -7.94 7.00
CA ALA A 194 12.53 -8.23 7.45
C ALA A 194 12.57 -8.68 8.92
N LEU A 195 11.75 -8.09 9.81
CA LEU A 195 11.63 -8.58 11.20
C LEU A 195 11.08 -10.01 11.26
N ASP A 196 10.11 -10.32 10.42
CA ASP A 196 9.46 -11.64 10.36
C ASP A 196 10.46 -12.71 9.91
N ASN A 197 11.33 -12.34 8.96
CA ASN A 197 12.43 -13.18 8.47
C ASN A 197 13.69 -13.15 9.37
N ARG A 198 13.61 -12.54 10.56
CA ARG A 198 14.74 -12.36 11.50
C ARG A 198 15.95 -11.62 10.91
N GLN A 199 15.73 -10.83 9.87
CA GLN A 199 16.74 -9.99 9.20
C GLN A 199 16.85 -8.64 9.92
N TRP A 200 17.33 -8.66 11.17
CA TRP A 200 17.32 -7.50 12.06
C TRP A 200 18.07 -6.29 11.52
N ASP A 201 19.24 -6.50 10.89
CA ASP A 201 20.02 -5.42 10.27
C ASP A 201 19.30 -4.78 9.09
N GLN A 202 18.61 -5.58 8.26
CA GLN A 202 17.83 -5.05 7.15
C GLN A 202 16.61 -4.27 7.65
N ALA A 203 15.89 -4.83 8.63
CA ALA A 203 14.77 -4.16 9.29
C ALA A 203 15.20 -2.80 9.87
N LEU A 204 16.35 -2.76 10.56
CA LEU A 204 16.93 -1.53 11.09
C LEU A 204 17.16 -0.49 9.99
N GLY A 205 17.67 -0.89 8.83
CA GLY A 205 17.86 -0.02 7.67
C GLY A 205 16.53 0.58 7.16
N TYR A 206 15.51 -0.26 6.97
CA TYR A 206 14.19 0.19 6.52
C TYR A 206 13.54 1.16 7.52
N PHE A 207 13.50 0.81 8.80
CA PHE A 207 12.86 1.66 9.81
C PHE A 207 13.63 2.97 10.03
N SER A 208 14.96 2.95 9.95
CA SER A 208 15.75 4.19 10.03
C SER A 208 15.38 5.16 8.91
N GLU A 209 15.21 4.67 7.68
CA GLU A 209 14.79 5.49 6.55
C GLU A 209 13.38 6.08 6.76
N VAL A 210 12.42 5.29 7.27
CA VAL A 210 11.07 5.78 7.61
C VAL A 210 11.13 6.91 8.64
N VAL A 211 11.99 6.78 9.65
CA VAL A 211 12.19 7.79 10.70
C VAL A 211 12.85 9.06 10.14
N THR A 212 13.87 8.91 9.28
CA THR A 212 14.58 10.01 8.63
C THR A 212 13.66 10.83 7.72
N ARG A 213 12.74 10.16 7.01
CA ARG A 213 11.75 10.84 6.17
C ARG A 213 10.63 11.52 6.92
N ASN A 214 10.57 11.32 8.24
CA ASN A 214 9.47 11.79 9.09
C ASN A 214 8.11 11.35 8.54
N SER A 215 8.05 10.09 8.10
CA SER A 215 6.84 9.46 7.58
C SER A 215 5.71 9.46 8.61
N PRO A 216 4.43 9.39 8.20
CA PRO A 216 3.29 9.15 9.10
C PRO A 216 3.43 7.93 10.02
N ARG A 217 4.30 6.96 9.68
CA ARG A 217 4.58 5.76 10.49
C ARG A 217 5.88 5.84 11.29
N ALA A 218 6.47 7.04 11.42
CA ALA A 218 7.77 7.22 12.07
C ALA A 218 7.75 6.81 13.56
N ASP A 219 6.62 6.96 14.24
CA ASP A 219 6.46 6.54 15.64
C ASP A 219 6.55 5.02 15.79
N GLY A 220 5.79 4.26 14.99
CA GLY A 220 5.90 2.81 14.93
C GLY A 220 7.27 2.35 14.42
N ALA A 221 7.90 3.11 13.53
CA ALA A 221 9.23 2.78 13.00
C ALA A 221 10.30 2.94 14.08
N LEU A 222 10.20 3.94 14.95
CA LEU A 222 11.08 4.07 16.12
C LEU A 222 10.92 2.90 17.09
N TYR A 223 9.69 2.44 17.33
CA TYR A 223 9.46 1.24 18.13
C TYR A 223 10.14 0.01 17.52
N TRP A 224 9.89 -0.27 16.24
CA TRP A 224 10.45 -1.44 15.57
C TRP A 224 11.97 -1.35 15.38
N LYS A 225 12.51 -0.14 15.22
CA LYS A 225 13.95 0.14 15.26
C LYS A 225 14.53 -0.24 16.63
N ALA A 226 13.91 0.20 17.72
CA ALA A 226 14.36 -0.15 19.07
C ALA A 226 14.31 -1.68 19.30
N TYR A 227 13.26 -2.34 18.80
CA TYR A 227 13.11 -3.78 18.86
C TYR A 227 14.26 -4.49 18.13
N ALA A 228 14.54 -4.11 16.88
CA ALA A 228 15.63 -4.66 16.08
C ALA A 228 17.01 -4.44 16.73
N LEU A 229 17.25 -3.24 17.29
CA LEU A 229 18.48 -2.91 18.01
C LEU A 229 18.66 -3.78 19.26
N GLY A 230 17.57 -4.03 20.00
CA GLY A 230 17.57 -4.99 21.11
C GLY A 230 18.00 -6.39 20.70
N LYS A 231 17.49 -6.89 19.57
CA LYS A 231 17.86 -8.20 19.02
C LYS A 231 19.30 -8.26 18.52
N LEU A 232 19.85 -7.14 18.06
CA LEU A 232 21.26 -7.00 17.70
C LEU A 232 22.19 -6.82 18.91
N GLY A 233 21.65 -6.79 20.14
CA GLY A 233 22.42 -6.53 21.36
C GLY A 233 22.80 -5.05 21.57
N LYS A 234 22.39 -4.16 20.66
CA LYS A 234 22.62 -2.71 20.69
C LYS A 234 21.62 -2.00 21.60
N ARG A 235 21.64 -2.37 22.88
CA ARG A 235 20.63 -1.93 23.87
C ARG A 235 20.58 -0.42 24.06
N ASP A 236 21.73 0.23 24.18
CA ASP A 236 21.80 1.68 24.41
C ASP A 236 21.20 2.46 23.24
N GLU A 237 21.47 2.03 22.01
CA GLU A 237 20.85 2.57 20.80
C GLU A 237 19.33 2.31 20.78
N GLY A 238 18.89 1.13 21.23
CA GLY A 238 17.47 0.79 21.36
C GLY A 238 16.74 1.67 22.39
N LEU A 239 17.34 1.90 23.55
CA LEU A 239 16.83 2.81 24.58
C LEU A 239 16.78 4.26 24.08
N ALA A 240 17.78 4.69 23.31
CA ALA A 240 17.80 6.00 22.67
C ALA A 240 16.64 6.15 21.66
N ALA A 241 16.36 5.12 20.85
CA ALA A 241 15.22 5.14 19.92
C ALA A 241 13.86 5.20 20.66
N ILE A 242 13.71 4.54 21.81
CA ILE A 242 12.51 4.67 22.66
C ILE A 242 12.40 6.07 23.28
N ALA A 243 13.51 6.66 23.71
CA ALA A 243 13.52 8.03 24.22
C ALA A 243 13.14 9.04 23.13
N GLU A 244 13.62 8.84 21.90
CA GLU A 244 13.24 9.63 20.74
C GLU A 244 11.74 9.50 20.45
N LEU A 245 11.18 8.28 20.48
CA LEU A 245 9.75 8.04 20.31
C LEU A 245 8.91 8.84 21.32
N ARG A 246 9.30 8.83 22.59
CA ARG A 246 8.62 9.58 23.67
C ARG A 246 8.69 11.08 23.47
N SER A 247 9.85 11.58 23.04
CA SER A 247 10.09 13.01 22.85
C SER A 247 9.34 13.56 21.64
N ARG A 248 9.42 12.86 20.49
CA ARG A 248 8.82 13.30 19.23
C ARG A 248 7.32 13.03 19.15
N PHE A 249 6.84 11.97 19.79
CA PHE A 249 5.46 11.49 19.63
C PHE A 249 4.78 11.22 20.98
N ALA A 250 4.61 12.29 21.77
CA ALA A 250 4.03 12.23 23.12
C ALA A 250 2.59 11.66 23.20
N SER A 251 1.85 11.67 22.09
CA SER A 251 0.50 11.10 21.98
C SER A 251 0.45 9.76 21.22
N SER A 252 1.61 9.17 20.90
CA SER A 252 1.64 7.92 20.13
C SER A 252 1.04 6.75 20.91
N ARG A 253 0.32 5.90 20.19
CA ARG A 253 -0.24 4.64 20.71
C ARG A 253 0.82 3.55 20.90
N TRP A 254 2.04 3.77 20.40
CA TRP A 254 3.18 2.88 20.61
C TRP A 254 3.86 3.07 21.97
N LEU A 255 3.51 4.11 22.73
CA LEU A 255 4.19 4.42 23.98
C LEU A 255 4.06 3.33 25.05
N ASP A 256 2.92 2.64 25.11
CA ASP A 256 2.72 1.57 26.09
C ASP A 256 3.53 0.32 25.74
N ASP A 257 3.54 -0.08 24.46
CA ASP A 257 4.40 -1.16 23.98
C ASP A 257 5.89 -0.78 24.12
N ALA A 258 6.25 0.50 23.92
CA ALA A 258 7.61 0.99 24.10
C ALA A 258 8.06 0.99 25.57
N LYS A 259 7.18 1.24 26.54
CA LYS A 259 7.49 1.09 27.97
C LYS A 259 7.80 -0.36 28.32
N ALA A 260 7.03 -1.32 27.80
CA ALA A 260 7.30 -2.74 28.01
C ALA A 260 8.66 -3.14 27.42
N LEU A 261 8.93 -2.73 26.17
CA LEU A 261 10.23 -3.00 25.51
C LEU A 261 11.40 -2.34 26.25
N GLU A 262 11.24 -1.12 26.77
CA GLU A 262 12.28 -0.45 27.56
C GLU A 262 12.67 -1.26 28.81
N LEU A 263 11.67 -1.83 29.49
CA LEU A 263 11.90 -2.67 30.67
C LEU A 263 12.69 -3.93 30.29
N GLU A 264 12.32 -4.59 29.19
CA GLU A 264 13.04 -5.76 28.67
C GLU A 264 14.50 -5.43 28.34
N LEU A 265 14.73 -4.32 27.64
CA LEU A 265 16.09 -3.87 27.29
C LEU A 265 16.93 -3.53 28.52
N LYS A 266 16.32 -2.97 29.58
CA LYS A 266 16.99 -2.65 30.86
C LYS A 266 17.24 -3.87 31.73
N GLN A 267 16.32 -4.83 31.76
CA GLN A 267 16.42 -6.06 32.56
C GLN A 267 17.38 -7.08 31.96
N ALA A 268 17.62 -7.02 30.64
CA ALA A 268 18.61 -7.85 29.95
C ALA A 268 20.08 -7.47 30.28
N SER A 269 20.36 -6.91 31.46
CA SER A 269 21.69 -6.50 31.92
C SER A 269 22.60 -7.73 32.12
N GLY A 270 23.38 -8.06 31.09
CA GLY A 270 24.42 -9.10 31.11
C GLY A 270 24.12 -10.36 30.30
N GLN A 271 22.86 -10.62 29.95
CA GLN A 271 22.47 -11.67 29.01
C GLN A 271 21.78 -11.01 27.82
N ASN A 272 22.31 -11.19 26.60
CA ASN A 272 21.58 -10.90 25.34
C ASN A 272 20.11 -11.28 25.52
N VAL A 273 19.17 -10.52 24.93
CA VAL A 273 17.77 -10.98 24.84
C VAL A 273 17.84 -12.37 24.21
N SER A 274 17.82 -13.42 25.04
CA SER A 274 18.32 -14.72 24.62
C SER A 274 17.41 -15.23 23.52
N PRO A 275 17.94 -15.92 22.49
CA PRO A 275 17.13 -16.69 21.55
C PRO A 275 16.10 -17.58 22.27
N GLU A 276 16.37 -17.96 23.52
CA GLU A 276 15.49 -18.67 24.44
C GLU A 276 14.16 -17.94 24.73
N SER A 277 14.17 -16.62 24.86
CA SER A 277 12.96 -15.82 25.04
C SER A 277 12.09 -15.79 23.77
N GLU A 278 12.72 -15.78 22.59
CA GLU A 278 12.01 -15.94 21.31
C GLU A 278 11.51 -17.35 21.11
N SER A 279 12.32 -18.37 21.45
CA SER A 279 11.90 -19.76 21.37
C SER A 279 10.74 -20.01 22.31
N ASP A 280 10.70 -19.37 23.48
CA ASP A 280 9.56 -19.44 24.39
C ASP A 280 8.31 -18.77 23.81
N GLU A 281 8.44 -17.61 23.17
CA GLU A 281 7.31 -16.94 22.51
C GLU A 281 6.79 -17.72 21.29
N GLU A 282 7.68 -18.25 20.46
CA GLU A 282 7.34 -19.08 19.30
C GLU A 282 6.78 -20.44 19.70
N LEU A 283 7.34 -21.07 20.74
CA LEU A 283 6.83 -22.31 21.31
C LEU A 283 5.45 -22.09 21.92
N LYS A 284 5.24 -20.98 22.65
CA LYS A 284 3.91 -20.61 23.16
C LYS A 284 2.91 -20.42 22.02
N LEU A 285 3.31 -19.76 20.94
CA LEU A 285 2.44 -19.57 19.78
C LEU A 285 2.14 -20.89 19.04
N MET A 286 3.13 -21.78 18.87
CA MET A 286 2.94 -23.09 18.28
C MET A 286 2.03 -23.97 19.15
N ALA A 287 2.21 -23.94 20.47
CA ALA A 287 1.36 -24.63 21.43
C ALA A 287 -0.07 -24.09 21.40
N ILE A 288 -0.25 -22.76 21.33
CA ILE A 288 -1.58 -22.14 21.21
C ILE A 288 -2.23 -22.49 19.87
N ASN A 289 -1.48 -22.55 18.77
CA ASN A 289 -2.01 -22.97 17.47
C ASN A 289 -2.45 -24.45 17.49
N GLY A 290 -1.62 -25.34 18.04
CA GLY A 290 -1.98 -26.74 18.26
C GLY A 290 -3.21 -26.89 19.16
N LEU A 291 -3.33 -26.06 20.20
CA LEU A 291 -4.51 -26.03 21.06
C LEU A 291 -5.72 -25.45 20.32
N MET A 292 -5.57 -24.46 19.45
CA MET A 292 -6.68 -23.93 18.65
C MET A 292 -7.24 -24.97 17.68
N GLN A 293 -6.41 -25.90 17.21
CA GLN A 293 -6.84 -26.99 16.32
C GLN A 293 -7.49 -28.15 17.10
N SER A 294 -7.02 -28.43 18.32
CA SER A 294 -7.46 -29.58 19.13
C SER A 294 -8.56 -29.25 20.14
N ASP A 295 -8.49 -28.09 20.78
CA ASP A 295 -9.42 -27.60 21.80
C ASP A 295 -9.54 -26.05 21.75
N PRO A 296 -10.36 -25.52 20.82
CA PRO A 296 -10.60 -24.09 20.68
C PRO A 296 -11.11 -23.42 21.97
N GLU A 297 -11.91 -24.13 22.78
CA GLU A 297 -12.51 -23.55 23.99
C GLU A 297 -11.45 -23.19 25.03
N ARG A 298 -10.40 -24.01 25.15
CA ARG A 298 -9.26 -23.73 26.03
C ARG A 298 -8.27 -22.74 25.41
N ALA A 299 -8.11 -22.74 24.09
CA ALA A 299 -7.19 -21.82 23.41
C ALA A 299 -7.67 -20.34 23.44
N MET A 300 -8.98 -20.12 23.34
CA MET A 300 -9.56 -18.77 23.22
C MET A 300 -9.25 -17.84 24.42
N PRO A 301 -9.41 -18.23 25.70
CA PRO A 301 -9.02 -17.40 26.83
C PRO A 301 -7.52 -17.09 26.90
N LEU A 302 -6.67 -18.01 26.41
CA LEU A 302 -5.22 -17.81 26.39
C LEU A 302 -4.82 -16.75 25.34
N LEU A 303 -5.43 -16.81 24.15
CA LEU A 303 -5.26 -15.78 23.12
C LEU A 303 -5.76 -14.42 23.60
N GLU A 304 -6.91 -14.39 24.26
CA GLU A 304 -7.48 -13.17 24.84
C GLU A 304 -6.50 -12.50 25.81
N ARG A 305 -5.91 -13.30 26.72
CA ARG A 305 -4.91 -12.83 27.67
C ARG A 305 -3.66 -12.31 26.97
N GLN A 306 -3.22 -12.98 25.91
CA GLN A 306 -2.03 -12.55 25.16
C GLN A 306 -2.27 -11.22 24.42
N LEU A 307 -3.46 -11.04 23.85
CA LEU A 307 -3.81 -9.83 23.11
C LEU A 307 -4.02 -8.61 24.02
N LYS A 308 -4.64 -8.83 25.20
CA LYS A 308 -4.90 -7.78 26.19
C LYS A 308 -3.72 -7.52 27.13
N GLY A 309 -2.79 -8.46 27.23
CA GLY A 309 -1.66 -8.39 28.16
C GLY A 309 -0.48 -7.57 27.64
N SER A 310 0.64 -7.68 28.37
CA SER A 310 1.92 -7.02 28.06
C SER A 310 2.75 -7.76 27.01
N ALA A 311 2.11 -8.58 26.17
CA ALA A 311 2.79 -9.28 25.09
C ALA A 311 3.41 -8.30 24.09
N SER A 312 4.53 -8.70 23.48
CA SER A 312 5.14 -7.91 22.41
C SER A 312 4.16 -7.76 21.22
N PRO A 313 4.18 -6.64 20.47
CA PRO A 313 3.34 -6.44 19.29
C PRO A 313 3.44 -7.56 18.26
N ARG A 314 4.62 -8.19 18.13
CA ARG A 314 4.82 -9.37 17.27
C ARG A 314 3.98 -10.56 17.74
N VAL A 315 4.01 -10.86 19.03
CA VAL A 315 3.20 -11.95 19.59
C VAL A 315 1.70 -11.63 19.51
N LYS A 316 1.29 -10.39 19.78
CA LYS A 316 -0.10 -9.94 19.60
C LYS A 316 -0.56 -10.12 18.15
N ARG A 317 0.26 -9.77 17.17
CA ARG A 317 -0.05 -9.95 15.74
C ARG A 317 -0.24 -11.43 15.38
N ASN A 318 0.64 -12.31 15.87
CA ASN A 318 0.53 -13.75 15.62
C ASN A 318 -0.69 -14.37 16.32
N ALA A 319 -0.99 -13.95 17.55
CA ALA A 319 -2.20 -14.34 18.26
C ALA A 319 -3.47 -13.91 17.50
N LEU A 320 -3.47 -12.69 16.95
CA LEU A 320 -4.56 -12.19 16.11
C LEU A 320 -4.72 -13.01 14.81
N PHE A 321 -3.63 -13.45 14.19
CA PHE A 321 -3.68 -14.34 13.02
C PHE A 321 -4.33 -15.69 13.36
N VAL A 322 -3.98 -16.29 14.50
CA VAL A 322 -4.62 -17.53 14.96
C VAL A 322 -6.13 -17.32 15.22
N LEU A 323 -6.51 -16.18 15.80
CA LEU A 323 -7.93 -15.83 15.95
C LEU A 323 -8.64 -15.66 14.60
N ALA A 324 -7.99 -15.02 13.63
CA ALA A 324 -8.55 -14.80 12.31
C ALA A 324 -8.87 -16.11 11.58
N GLN A 325 -8.07 -17.15 11.81
CA GLN A 325 -8.31 -18.49 11.28
C GLN A 325 -9.49 -19.21 11.96
N SER A 326 -9.86 -18.83 13.19
CA SER A 326 -10.99 -19.43 13.90
C SER A 326 -12.34 -18.97 13.36
N ASN A 327 -13.30 -19.89 13.23
CA ASN A 327 -14.69 -19.59 12.88
C ASN A 327 -15.57 -19.20 14.09
N SER A 328 -15.02 -19.22 15.32
CA SER A 328 -15.79 -18.94 16.54
C SER A 328 -16.37 -17.52 16.57
N PRO A 329 -17.64 -17.33 16.98
CA PRO A 329 -18.21 -16.00 17.21
C PRO A 329 -17.39 -15.17 18.20
N LYS A 330 -16.82 -15.82 19.24
CA LYS A 330 -15.97 -15.13 20.22
C LYS A 330 -14.68 -14.60 19.59
N ALA A 331 -14.09 -15.33 18.64
CA ALA A 331 -12.92 -14.85 17.90
C ALA A 331 -13.28 -13.64 17.02
N GLN A 332 -14.45 -13.67 16.38
CA GLN A 332 -14.94 -12.55 15.57
C GLN A 332 -15.13 -11.29 16.41
N THR A 333 -15.83 -11.38 17.54
CA THR A 333 -16.01 -10.24 18.46
C THR A 333 -14.68 -9.67 18.93
N MET A 334 -13.65 -10.52 19.15
CA MET A 334 -12.34 -10.06 19.58
C MET A 334 -11.58 -9.32 18.47
N ILE A 335 -11.65 -9.82 17.23
CA ILE A 335 -11.06 -9.13 16.07
C ILE A 335 -11.75 -7.78 15.86
N GLU A 336 -13.08 -7.73 15.96
CA GLU A 336 -13.86 -6.48 15.87
C GLU A 336 -13.46 -5.47 16.95
N GLN A 337 -13.30 -5.92 18.20
CA GLN A 337 -12.83 -5.06 19.29
C GLN A 337 -11.45 -4.48 18.99
N ILE A 338 -10.52 -5.29 18.50
CA ILE A 338 -9.18 -4.85 18.13
C ILE A 338 -9.21 -3.86 16.97
N ALA A 339 -10.03 -4.13 15.93
CA ALA A 339 -10.21 -3.24 14.79
C ALA A 339 -10.79 -1.87 15.19
N ARG A 340 -11.70 -1.86 16.18
CA ARG A 340 -12.30 -0.64 16.74
C ARG A 340 -11.34 0.21 17.57
N GLY A 341 -10.25 -0.37 18.07
CA GLY A 341 -9.18 0.37 18.74
C GLY A 341 -8.72 -0.25 20.05
N GLY A 342 -8.04 0.54 20.87
CA GLY A 342 -7.46 0.11 22.16
C GLY A 342 -6.08 -0.56 22.08
N ALA A 343 -5.62 -0.96 20.89
CA ALA A 343 -4.26 -1.50 20.66
C ALA A 343 -3.38 -0.52 19.85
N ASN A 344 -2.16 -0.90 19.49
CA ASN A 344 -1.35 -0.13 18.53
C ASN A 344 -1.97 -0.12 17.11
N PRO A 345 -1.60 0.84 16.24
CA PRO A 345 -2.18 0.98 14.89
C PRO A 345 -1.93 -0.23 13.99
N ASP A 346 -0.78 -0.89 14.09
CA ASP A 346 -0.46 -2.06 13.27
C ASP A 346 -1.41 -3.23 13.55
N LEU A 347 -1.75 -3.47 14.83
CA LEU A 347 -2.67 -4.52 15.21
C LEU A 347 -4.10 -4.23 14.72
N GLN A 348 -4.53 -2.96 14.76
CA GLN A 348 -5.81 -2.53 14.18
C GLN A 348 -5.86 -2.76 12.67
N VAL A 349 -4.80 -2.35 11.96
CA VAL A 349 -4.71 -2.53 10.51
C VAL A 349 -4.83 -4.00 10.16
N LYS A 350 -4.09 -4.89 10.85
CA LYS A 350 -4.19 -6.34 10.63
C LYS A 350 -5.58 -6.89 10.96
N ALA A 351 -6.22 -6.43 12.03
CA ALA A 351 -7.58 -6.84 12.36
C ALA A 351 -8.59 -6.43 11.27
N ILE A 352 -8.48 -5.21 10.75
CA ILE A 352 -9.28 -4.70 9.63
C ILE A 352 -9.07 -5.56 8.38
N THR A 353 -7.82 -5.89 8.05
CA THR A 353 -7.48 -6.78 6.92
C THR A 353 -8.16 -8.13 7.07
N TYR A 354 -7.98 -8.81 8.21
CA TYR A 354 -8.58 -10.13 8.46
C TYR A 354 -10.11 -10.10 8.48
N MET A 355 -10.73 -9.03 9.00
CA MET A 355 -12.18 -8.85 8.92
C MET A 355 -12.66 -8.78 7.47
N THR A 356 -11.95 -8.01 6.64
CA THR A 356 -12.31 -7.75 5.24
C THR A 356 -12.22 -9.01 4.39
N GLU A 357 -11.16 -9.80 4.56
CA GLU A 357 -10.92 -11.04 3.81
C GLU A 357 -12.05 -12.06 3.97
N ARG A 358 -12.69 -12.11 5.14
CA ARG A 358 -13.78 -13.05 5.42
C ARG A 358 -15.14 -12.64 4.83
N ARG A 359 -15.23 -11.46 4.20
CA ARG A 359 -16.42 -10.93 3.49
C ARG A 359 -17.75 -11.19 4.23
N ARG A 360 -17.82 -10.86 5.52
CA ARG A 360 -19.02 -11.06 6.35
C ARG A 360 -19.99 -9.88 6.24
N ALA A 361 -21.28 -10.18 6.37
CA ALA A 361 -22.33 -9.16 6.51
C ALA A 361 -22.13 -8.36 7.81
N GLY A 362 -22.26 -7.04 7.75
CA GLY A 362 -22.09 -6.13 8.91
C GLY A 362 -20.72 -5.46 9.01
N ASN A 363 -19.68 -5.99 8.35
CA ASN A 363 -18.34 -5.39 8.36
C ASN A 363 -18.32 -3.93 7.86
N SER A 364 -19.17 -3.59 6.89
CA SER A 364 -19.23 -2.24 6.31
C SER A 364 -19.56 -1.15 7.36
N GLN A 365 -20.50 -1.43 8.26
CA GLN A 365 -20.87 -0.49 9.32
C GLN A 365 -19.74 -0.32 10.33
N ILE A 366 -19.08 -1.42 10.72
CA ILE A 366 -17.94 -1.39 11.64
C ILE A 366 -16.78 -0.57 11.05
N LEU A 367 -16.43 -0.83 9.78
CA LEU A 367 -15.38 -0.09 9.07
C LEU A 367 -15.69 1.41 9.01
N SER A 368 -16.96 1.77 8.83
CA SER A 368 -17.40 3.16 8.77
C SER A 368 -17.28 3.88 10.11
N GLU A 369 -17.63 3.20 11.19
CA GLU A 369 -17.44 3.70 12.55
C GLU A 369 -15.96 3.91 12.85
N ILE A 370 -15.10 2.93 12.48
CA ILE A 370 -13.64 3.02 12.63
C ILE A 370 -13.08 4.23 11.88
N TYR A 371 -13.46 4.40 10.61
CA TYR A 371 -12.96 5.50 9.77
C TYR A 371 -13.33 6.88 10.34
N ALA A 372 -14.53 7.00 10.89
CA ALA A 372 -15.01 8.23 11.52
C ALA A 372 -14.36 8.51 12.88
N SER A 373 -14.01 7.47 13.65
CA SER A 373 -13.49 7.62 15.02
C SER A 373 -11.98 7.79 15.10
N THR A 374 -11.23 7.39 14.08
CA THR A 374 -9.76 7.41 14.10
C THR A 374 -9.17 8.62 13.38
N SER A 375 -8.09 9.18 13.91
CA SER A 375 -7.21 10.13 13.21
C SER A 375 -5.96 9.47 12.64
N ASP A 376 -5.78 8.17 12.88
CA ASP A 376 -4.61 7.43 12.42
C ASP A 376 -4.69 7.15 10.91
N LEU A 377 -3.68 7.66 10.18
CA LEU A 377 -3.63 7.60 8.72
C LEU A 377 -3.49 6.16 8.20
N ALA A 378 -2.76 5.30 8.91
CA ALA A 378 -2.59 3.90 8.53
C ALA A 378 -3.90 3.11 8.68
N VAL A 379 -4.63 3.35 9.78
CA VAL A 379 -5.95 2.73 10.02
C VAL A 379 -6.96 3.22 8.98
N LYS A 380 -7.03 4.52 8.71
CA LYS A 380 -7.91 5.06 7.67
C LYS A 380 -7.63 4.46 6.30
N ARG A 381 -6.36 4.35 5.91
CA ARG A 381 -5.97 3.72 4.64
C ARG A 381 -6.41 2.25 4.57
N ALA A 382 -6.24 1.49 5.65
CA ALA A 382 -6.70 0.10 5.70
C ALA A 382 -8.22 -0.02 5.49
N VAL A 383 -8.98 0.91 6.06
CA VAL A 383 -10.44 0.97 5.83
C VAL A 383 -10.77 1.35 4.37
N LEU A 384 -10.08 2.33 3.77
CA LEU A 384 -10.26 2.68 2.35
C LEU A 384 -9.98 1.48 1.44
N GLN A 385 -8.90 0.74 1.73
CA GLN A 385 -8.57 -0.47 1.00
C GLN A 385 -9.65 -1.56 1.17
N ALA A 386 -10.25 -1.65 2.36
CA ALA A 386 -11.37 -2.55 2.59
C ALA A 386 -12.60 -2.18 1.75
N TYR A 387 -12.93 -0.88 1.65
CA TYR A 387 -14.01 -0.43 0.76
C TYR A 387 -13.72 -0.74 -0.71
N MET A 388 -12.48 -0.54 -1.16
CA MET A 388 -12.05 -0.90 -2.52
C MET A 388 -12.24 -2.40 -2.79
N ASN A 389 -11.73 -3.25 -1.89
CA ASN A 389 -11.84 -4.72 -2.03
C ASN A 389 -13.29 -5.21 -2.05
N ASN A 390 -14.18 -4.51 -1.34
CA ASN A 390 -15.61 -4.77 -1.32
C ASN A 390 -16.38 -4.06 -2.45
N ARG A 391 -15.71 -3.21 -3.25
CA ARG A 391 -16.30 -2.34 -4.27
C ARG A 391 -17.40 -1.42 -3.72
N ASP A 392 -17.24 -0.96 -2.48
CA ASP A 392 -18.15 -0.02 -1.80
C ASP A 392 -17.87 1.42 -2.26
N LYS A 393 -18.39 1.76 -3.43
CA LYS A 393 -18.20 3.06 -4.09
C LYS A 393 -18.79 4.22 -3.28
N ASP A 394 -19.91 3.98 -2.61
CA ASP A 394 -20.59 4.99 -1.80
C ASP A 394 -19.72 5.43 -0.62
N ARG A 395 -19.11 4.47 0.09
CA ARG A 395 -18.18 4.76 1.19
C ARG A 395 -16.88 5.39 0.72
N LEU A 396 -16.33 4.95 -0.42
CA LEU A 396 -15.17 5.60 -1.04
C LEU A 396 -15.46 7.05 -1.44
N LEU A 397 -16.63 7.31 -2.03
CA LEU A 397 -17.09 8.66 -2.38
C LEU A 397 -17.29 9.53 -1.13
N GLN A 398 -17.88 8.98 -0.08
CA GLN A 398 -18.06 9.69 1.19
C GLN A 398 -16.70 10.06 1.81
N ALA A 399 -15.75 9.14 1.81
CA ALA A 399 -14.40 9.39 2.28
C ALA A 399 -13.71 10.48 1.46
N ALA A 400 -13.77 10.38 0.13
CA ALA A 400 -13.21 11.37 -0.80
C ALA A 400 -13.76 12.79 -0.57
N LYS A 401 -15.04 12.93 -0.18
CA LYS A 401 -15.67 14.23 0.12
C LYS A 401 -15.32 14.80 1.50
N THR A 402 -15.08 13.93 2.48
CA THR A 402 -15.00 14.34 3.90
C THR A 402 -13.58 14.33 4.45
N GLU A 403 -12.65 13.63 3.79
CA GLU A 403 -11.28 13.49 4.25
C GLU A 403 -10.50 14.80 4.16
N LYS A 404 -9.80 15.13 5.25
CA LYS A 404 -8.99 16.33 5.39
C LYS A 404 -7.57 16.10 4.90
N ALA A 405 -7.03 14.89 5.08
CA ALA A 405 -5.68 14.54 4.65
C ALA A 405 -5.63 14.39 3.11
N PRO A 406 -4.84 15.23 2.39
CA PRO A 406 -4.79 15.19 0.93
C PRO A 406 -4.38 13.82 0.38
N GLU A 407 -3.40 13.18 1.03
CA GLU A 407 -2.92 11.83 0.66
C GLU A 407 -4.02 10.76 0.74
N LEU A 408 -4.87 10.77 1.76
CA LEU A 408 -5.98 9.82 1.89
C LEU A 408 -7.11 10.14 0.90
N ARG A 409 -7.31 11.41 0.58
CA ARG A 409 -8.26 11.84 -0.44
C ARG A 409 -7.85 11.35 -1.83
N GLU A 410 -6.58 11.49 -2.19
CA GLU A 410 -6.03 10.96 -3.45
C GLU A 410 -6.11 9.44 -3.51
N ILE A 411 -5.84 8.74 -2.41
CA ILE A 411 -6.02 7.28 -2.32
C ILE A 411 -7.49 6.90 -2.58
N ALA A 412 -8.45 7.63 -2.02
CA ALA A 412 -9.86 7.39 -2.28
C ALA A 412 -10.21 7.59 -3.77
N TYR A 413 -9.62 8.58 -4.45
CA TYR A 413 -9.78 8.76 -5.90
C TYR A 413 -9.21 7.58 -6.69
N SER A 414 -8.00 7.11 -6.34
CA SER A 414 -7.38 5.93 -6.97
C SER A 414 -8.26 4.70 -6.83
N TYR A 415 -8.73 4.44 -5.61
CA TYR A 415 -9.59 3.29 -5.31
C TYR A 415 -10.95 3.38 -5.96
N LEU A 416 -11.54 4.58 -6.12
CA LEU A 416 -12.72 4.75 -6.95
C LEU A 416 -12.44 4.38 -8.40
N GLY A 417 -11.31 4.82 -8.97
CA GLY A 417 -10.90 4.44 -10.33
C GLY A 417 -10.79 2.92 -10.51
N GLU A 418 -10.08 2.25 -9.58
CA GLU A 418 -9.92 0.79 -9.57
C GLU A 418 -11.25 0.03 -9.38
N ALA A 419 -12.15 0.56 -8.57
CA ALA A 419 -13.48 -0.01 -8.33
C ALA A 419 -14.49 0.29 -9.46
N GLN A 420 -14.07 0.90 -10.57
CA GLN A 420 -14.94 1.37 -11.66
C GLN A 420 -15.99 2.39 -11.19
N GLY A 421 -15.60 3.26 -10.25
CA GLY A 421 -16.38 4.36 -9.68
C GLY A 421 -16.40 5.60 -10.58
N ASN A 422 -16.67 5.40 -11.87
CA ASN A 422 -16.64 6.48 -12.87
C ASN A 422 -17.70 7.57 -12.63
N PRO A 423 -18.97 7.24 -12.29
CA PRO A 423 -19.96 8.24 -11.89
C PRO A 423 -19.55 9.03 -10.64
N GLU A 424 -18.95 8.37 -9.66
CA GLU A 424 -18.51 8.96 -8.40
C GLU A 424 -17.33 9.92 -8.61
N LEU A 425 -16.34 9.54 -9.43
CA LEU A 425 -15.24 10.41 -9.84
C LEU A 425 -15.74 11.63 -10.62
N TRP A 426 -16.73 11.46 -11.51
CA TRP A 426 -17.35 12.58 -12.20
C TRP A 426 -18.07 13.53 -11.25
N GLN A 427 -18.80 12.99 -10.27
CA GLN A 427 -19.44 13.81 -9.25
C GLN A 427 -18.42 14.61 -8.44
N LEU A 428 -17.29 14.01 -8.08
CA LEU A 428 -16.19 14.71 -7.41
C LEU A 428 -15.60 15.81 -8.30
N TYR A 429 -15.40 15.54 -9.59
CA TYR A 429 -14.91 16.53 -10.56
C TYR A 429 -15.82 17.75 -10.66
N GLN A 430 -17.14 17.52 -10.72
CA GLN A 430 -18.13 18.60 -10.79
C GLN A 430 -18.18 19.46 -9.52
N ALA A 431 -17.88 18.87 -8.36
CA ALA A 431 -17.86 19.58 -7.08
C ALA A 431 -16.53 20.31 -6.81
N GLU A 432 -15.45 19.93 -7.48
CA GLU A 432 -14.13 20.52 -7.31
C GLU A 432 -14.01 21.89 -7.99
N THR A 433 -13.48 22.86 -7.26
CA THR A 433 -13.40 24.26 -7.71
C THR A 433 -11.99 24.67 -8.11
N THR A 434 -10.98 23.92 -7.67
CA THR A 434 -9.58 24.22 -7.97
C THR A 434 -9.11 23.52 -9.26
N PRO A 435 -8.35 24.20 -10.14
CA PRO A 435 -7.75 23.56 -11.31
C PRO A 435 -6.89 22.35 -10.92
N GLU A 436 -6.11 22.45 -9.85
CA GLU A 436 -5.22 21.39 -9.36
C GLU A 436 -6.02 20.15 -8.92
N GLY A 437 -7.11 20.33 -8.18
CA GLY A 437 -7.98 19.24 -7.77
C GLY A 437 -8.69 18.57 -8.95
N LYS A 438 -9.15 19.37 -9.92
CA LYS A 438 -9.75 18.86 -11.17
C LYS A 438 -8.75 18.01 -11.96
N ILE A 439 -7.52 18.51 -12.15
CA ILE A 439 -6.44 17.77 -12.83
C ILE A 439 -6.15 16.44 -12.12
N LEU A 440 -6.12 16.44 -10.78
CA LEU A 440 -5.91 15.23 -10.00
C LEU A 440 -7.01 14.20 -10.24
N LEU A 441 -8.28 14.60 -10.19
CA LEU A 441 -9.42 13.72 -10.46
C LEU A 441 -9.40 13.15 -11.88
N LEU A 442 -9.06 13.97 -12.87
CA LEU A 442 -8.95 13.54 -14.27
C LEU A 442 -7.92 12.41 -14.46
N ARG A 443 -6.85 12.39 -13.66
CA ARG A 443 -5.83 11.31 -13.68
C ARG A 443 -6.44 9.95 -13.40
N TYR A 444 -7.50 9.88 -12.58
CA TYR A 444 -8.16 8.62 -12.19
C TYR A 444 -9.41 8.31 -13.01
N MET A 445 -9.87 9.25 -13.84
CA MET A 445 -11.02 9.08 -14.72
C MET A 445 -10.72 8.33 -16.04
N HIS A 446 -9.51 7.84 -16.24
CA HIS A 446 -9.07 7.23 -17.50
C HIS A 446 -9.66 5.83 -17.80
N SER A 447 -10.34 5.17 -16.86
CA SER A 447 -10.91 3.83 -17.09
C SER A 447 -12.08 3.86 -18.10
N ASN A 448 -12.37 2.71 -18.74
CA ASN A 448 -13.19 2.53 -19.96
C ASN A 448 -14.68 2.96 -19.91
N SER A 449 -15.11 3.94 -19.09
CA SER A 449 -16.49 4.43 -19.06
C SER A 449 -16.66 5.94 -18.92
N ASN A 450 -15.59 6.72 -19.14
CA ASN A 450 -15.62 8.19 -18.99
C ASN A 450 -15.15 8.98 -20.23
N ALA A 451 -14.97 8.33 -21.38
CA ALA A 451 -14.49 8.99 -22.61
C ALA A 451 -15.35 10.21 -23.01
N ASP A 452 -16.68 10.05 -22.96
CA ASP A 452 -17.62 11.14 -23.26
C ASP A 452 -17.51 12.29 -22.24
N LYS A 453 -17.27 11.99 -20.97
CA LYS A 453 -17.10 12.99 -19.91
C LYS A 453 -15.77 13.73 -20.01
N LEU A 454 -14.69 13.02 -20.32
CA LEU A 454 -13.40 13.65 -20.62
C LEU A 454 -13.49 14.55 -21.85
N LEU A 455 -14.21 14.11 -22.89
CA LEU A 455 -14.48 14.93 -24.08
C LEU A 455 -15.35 16.15 -23.76
N GLU A 456 -16.34 16.01 -22.88
CA GLU A 456 -17.15 17.12 -22.35
C GLU A 456 -16.24 18.16 -21.66
N VAL A 457 -15.29 17.73 -20.83
CA VAL A 457 -14.30 18.61 -20.20
C VAL A 457 -13.42 19.31 -21.22
N VAL A 458 -12.88 18.58 -22.19
CA VAL A 458 -12.04 19.15 -23.26
C VAL A 458 -12.75 20.27 -24.02
N ARG A 459 -14.07 20.12 -24.24
CA ARG A 459 -14.89 21.09 -24.98
C ARG A 459 -15.31 22.30 -24.15
N ASN A 460 -15.67 22.09 -22.88
CA ASN A 460 -16.42 23.07 -22.11
C ASN A 460 -15.62 23.74 -20.98
N GLU A 461 -14.50 23.13 -20.55
CA GLU A 461 -13.72 23.67 -19.45
C GLU A 461 -13.00 24.96 -19.84
N LYS A 462 -12.91 25.92 -18.92
CA LYS A 462 -12.33 27.24 -19.20
C LYS A 462 -10.84 27.29 -18.93
N ASP A 463 -10.37 26.50 -17.97
CA ASP A 463 -8.96 26.46 -17.60
C ASP A 463 -8.17 25.62 -18.62
N PRO A 464 -7.16 26.20 -19.30
CA PRO A 464 -6.41 25.50 -20.34
C PRO A 464 -5.60 24.32 -19.80
N LYS A 465 -5.13 24.36 -18.55
CA LYS A 465 -4.41 23.25 -17.93
C LYS A 465 -5.34 22.07 -17.65
N VAL A 466 -6.56 22.35 -17.19
CA VAL A 466 -7.57 21.30 -16.95
C VAL A 466 -8.01 20.66 -18.27
N ARG A 467 -8.27 21.46 -19.32
CA ARG A 467 -8.55 20.95 -20.67
C ARG A 467 -7.45 20.04 -21.19
N MET A 468 -6.19 20.46 -21.03
CA MET A 468 -5.02 19.68 -21.43
C MET A 468 -4.92 18.35 -20.66
N ALA A 469 -5.14 18.38 -19.34
CA ALA A 469 -5.14 17.18 -18.52
C ALA A 469 -6.26 16.20 -18.92
N ALA A 470 -7.44 16.71 -19.26
CA ALA A 470 -8.55 15.89 -19.75
C ALA A 470 -8.21 15.25 -21.09
N MET A 471 -7.58 15.98 -22.01
CA MET A 471 -7.10 15.42 -23.28
C MET A 471 -6.00 14.37 -23.08
N GLN A 472 -5.11 14.58 -22.12
CA GLN A 472 -4.09 13.59 -21.76
C GLN A 472 -4.74 12.33 -21.21
N ALA A 473 -5.69 12.46 -20.29
CA ALA A 473 -6.45 11.33 -19.74
C ALA A 473 -7.26 10.60 -20.83
N LEU A 474 -7.77 11.33 -21.82
CA LEU A 474 -8.47 10.78 -22.97
C LEU A 474 -7.53 9.99 -23.89
N GLY A 475 -6.35 10.55 -24.17
CA GLY A 475 -5.33 9.92 -25.01
C GLY A 475 -4.68 8.67 -24.40
N SER A 476 -4.72 8.51 -23.07
CA SER A 476 -4.25 7.31 -22.38
C SER A 476 -5.29 6.20 -22.30
N GLN A 477 -6.52 6.43 -22.79
CA GLN A 477 -7.55 5.39 -22.87
C GLN A 477 -7.25 4.40 -24.01
N ARG A 478 -7.95 3.26 -24.00
CA ARG A 478 -7.87 2.30 -25.11
C ARG A 478 -8.23 2.98 -26.44
N PRO A 479 -7.48 2.73 -27.52
CA PRO A 479 -7.81 3.27 -28.84
C PRO A 479 -9.27 2.97 -29.24
N GLY A 480 -9.96 3.96 -29.80
CA GLY A 480 -11.33 3.81 -30.32
C GLY A 480 -12.47 4.06 -29.33
N LEU A 481 -12.19 4.36 -28.06
CA LEU A 481 -13.23 4.77 -27.08
C LEU A 481 -13.86 6.13 -27.40
N VAL A 482 -13.11 7.01 -28.05
CA VAL A 482 -13.60 8.29 -28.57
C VAL A 482 -13.66 8.18 -30.07
N SER A 483 -14.80 8.56 -30.65
CA SER A 483 -14.96 8.65 -32.10
C SER A 483 -13.94 9.62 -32.69
N ALA A 484 -13.28 9.24 -33.79
CA ALA A 484 -12.32 10.11 -34.44
C ALA A 484 -12.97 11.41 -34.94
N GLU A 485 -14.24 11.35 -35.34
CA GLU A 485 -15.07 12.49 -35.74
C GLU A 485 -15.17 13.54 -34.62
N ALA A 486 -15.33 13.09 -33.37
CA ALA A 486 -15.33 14.00 -32.23
C ALA A 486 -13.98 14.70 -32.03
N LEU A 487 -12.86 13.99 -32.20
CA LEU A 487 -11.52 14.55 -32.09
C LEU A 487 -11.23 15.55 -33.21
N VAL A 488 -11.64 15.25 -34.44
CA VAL A 488 -11.57 16.21 -35.57
C VAL A 488 -12.38 17.47 -35.26
N THR A 489 -13.58 17.31 -34.70
CA THR A 489 -14.43 18.45 -34.30
C THR A 489 -13.73 19.32 -33.24
N VAL A 490 -13.11 18.69 -32.22
CA VAL A 490 -12.36 19.44 -31.20
C VAL A 490 -11.15 20.13 -31.83
N TYR A 491 -10.40 19.44 -32.70
CA TYR A 491 -9.23 20.02 -33.37
C TYR A 491 -9.56 21.28 -34.17
N ASN A 492 -10.66 21.24 -34.94
CA ASN A 492 -11.07 22.35 -35.80
C ASN A 492 -11.52 23.58 -35.00
N ALA A 493 -12.07 23.38 -33.80
CA ALA A 493 -12.47 24.47 -32.91
C ALA A 493 -11.29 25.02 -32.08
N GLU A 494 -10.18 24.28 -31.97
CA GLU A 494 -9.06 24.60 -31.10
C GLU A 494 -8.14 25.68 -31.69
N GLN A 495 -7.66 26.57 -30.81
CA GLN A 495 -6.67 27.61 -31.15
C GLN A 495 -5.31 27.35 -30.49
N ASP A 496 -5.29 26.65 -29.35
CA ASP A 496 -4.05 26.32 -28.66
C ASP A 496 -3.23 25.25 -29.42
N GLN A 497 -2.01 25.60 -29.78
CA GLN A 497 -1.13 24.75 -30.59
C GLN A 497 -0.69 23.47 -29.86
N GLN A 498 -0.50 23.53 -28.54
CA GLN A 498 -0.14 22.34 -27.77
C GLN A 498 -1.32 21.36 -27.70
N MET A 499 -2.53 21.88 -27.58
CA MET A 499 -3.75 21.08 -27.53
C MET A 499 -4.03 20.42 -28.88
N LYS A 500 -3.90 21.18 -29.98
CA LYS A 500 -3.92 20.63 -31.35
C LYS A 500 -2.92 19.48 -31.51
N GLN A 501 -1.68 19.68 -31.05
CA GLN A 501 -0.67 18.64 -31.09
C GLN A 501 -1.08 17.37 -30.32
N ARG A 502 -1.66 17.52 -29.13
CA ARG A 502 -2.13 16.36 -28.34
C ARG A 502 -3.28 15.62 -29.00
N ILE A 503 -4.22 16.33 -29.63
CA ILE A 503 -5.32 15.72 -30.38
C ILE A 503 -4.77 14.92 -31.56
N LEU A 504 -3.80 15.48 -32.30
CA LEU A 504 -3.10 14.76 -33.37
C LEU A 504 -2.41 13.51 -32.82
N ASP A 505 -1.60 13.63 -31.76
CA ASP A 505 -0.89 12.51 -31.17
C ASP A 505 -1.85 11.36 -30.77
N SER A 506 -3.04 11.69 -30.28
CA SER A 506 -4.10 10.72 -29.99
C SER A 506 -4.64 10.04 -31.25
N LEU A 507 -4.95 10.78 -32.32
CA LEU A 507 -5.39 10.19 -33.60
C LEU A 507 -4.29 9.34 -34.25
N MET A 508 -3.03 9.75 -34.11
CA MET A 508 -1.85 9.05 -34.62
C MET A 508 -1.59 7.73 -33.88
N SER A 509 -1.87 7.68 -32.56
CA SER A 509 -1.79 6.44 -31.78
C SER A 509 -2.93 5.48 -32.13
N GLN A 510 -4.11 6.01 -32.46
CA GLN A 510 -5.25 5.24 -32.97
C GLN A 510 -5.07 4.73 -34.41
N ARG A 511 -4.01 5.17 -35.12
CA ARG A 511 -3.79 4.89 -36.55
C ARG A 511 -5.00 5.26 -37.43
N ASN A 512 -5.70 6.34 -37.11
CA ASN A 512 -6.87 6.77 -37.86
C ASN A 512 -6.49 7.66 -39.06
N ALA A 513 -6.22 7.04 -40.22
CA ALA A 513 -5.80 7.76 -41.43
C ALA A 513 -6.86 8.77 -41.91
N LYS A 514 -8.13 8.36 -41.91
CA LYS A 514 -9.28 9.19 -42.31
C LYS A 514 -9.29 10.55 -41.62
N ALA A 515 -9.27 10.53 -40.29
CA ALA A 515 -9.34 11.75 -39.48
C ALA A 515 -8.09 12.62 -39.65
N LEU A 516 -6.91 12.01 -39.77
CA LEU A 516 -5.67 12.74 -40.04
C LEU A 516 -5.71 13.43 -41.41
N VAL A 517 -6.21 12.76 -42.45
CA VAL A 517 -6.39 13.36 -43.79
C VAL A 517 -7.40 14.51 -43.75
N GLU A 518 -8.52 14.33 -43.04
CA GLU A 518 -9.54 15.38 -42.87
C GLU A 518 -8.95 16.63 -42.21
N ILE A 519 -8.19 16.46 -41.13
CA ILE A 519 -7.50 17.56 -40.46
C ILE A 519 -6.46 18.20 -41.39
N ALA A 520 -5.65 17.41 -42.08
CA ALA A 520 -4.59 17.94 -42.96
C ALA A 520 -5.14 18.79 -44.11
N ARG A 521 -6.33 18.45 -44.64
CA ARG A 521 -7.03 19.25 -45.66
C ARG A 521 -7.48 20.61 -45.13
N GLY A 522 -7.94 20.68 -43.89
CA GLY A 522 -8.44 21.92 -43.26
C GLY A 522 -7.40 22.78 -42.55
N GLU A 523 -6.25 22.21 -42.18
CA GLU A 523 -5.22 22.92 -41.41
C GLU A 523 -4.63 24.09 -42.22
N LYS A 524 -4.16 25.13 -41.53
CA LYS A 524 -3.50 26.30 -42.13
C LYS A 524 -2.04 26.40 -41.70
N ASP A 525 -1.70 25.88 -40.52
CA ASP A 525 -0.32 25.81 -40.03
C ASP A 525 0.49 24.76 -40.82
N GLN A 526 1.51 25.23 -41.53
CA GLN A 526 2.38 24.37 -42.33
C GLN A 526 3.16 23.34 -41.49
N LYS A 527 3.59 23.68 -40.26
CA LYS A 527 4.31 22.75 -39.39
C LYS A 527 3.41 21.61 -38.94
N MET A 528 2.15 21.92 -38.61
CA MET A 528 1.16 20.88 -38.27
C MET A 528 0.85 19.99 -39.47
N LYS A 529 0.67 20.56 -40.67
CA LYS A 529 0.48 19.77 -41.90
C LYS A 529 1.63 18.81 -42.16
N LEU A 530 2.87 19.29 -42.08
CA LEU A 530 4.07 18.47 -42.28
C LEU A 530 4.08 17.28 -41.33
N ARG A 531 3.81 17.51 -40.03
CA ARG A 531 3.73 16.44 -39.03
C ARG A 531 2.67 15.40 -39.36
N ILE A 532 1.49 15.83 -39.84
CA ILE A 532 0.42 14.91 -40.23
C ILE A 532 0.84 14.08 -41.45
N VAL A 533 1.42 14.73 -42.46
CA VAL A 533 1.92 14.08 -43.69
C VAL A 533 3.03 13.07 -43.37
N GLU A 534 4.00 13.43 -42.55
CA GLU A 534 5.06 12.53 -42.07
C GLU A 534 4.47 11.29 -41.39
N ARG A 535 3.42 11.46 -40.60
CA ARG A 535 2.75 10.32 -39.97
C ARG A 535 2.01 9.47 -40.99
N LEU A 536 1.22 10.07 -41.88
CA LEU A 536 0.46 9.38 -42.92
C LEU A 536 1.38 8.59 -43.87
N ALA A 537 2.57 9.11 -44.19
CA ALA A 537 3.56 8.42 -45.01
C ALA A 537 4.04 7.09 -44.38
N ASN A 538 4.05 7.01 -43.06
CA ASN A 538 4.40 5.80 -42.32
C ASN A 538 3.20 4.87 -42.08
N MET A 539 2.00 5.23 -42.54
CA MET A 539 0.78 4.43 -42.39
C MET A 539 0.55 3.60 -43.67
N LYS A 540 0.37 2.28 -43.49
CA LYS A 540 -0.03 1.37 -44.56
C LYS A 540 -1.55 1.40 -44.74
N ASP A 541 -2.08 2.57 -45.11
CA ASP A 541 -3.51 2.81 -45.25
C ASP A 541 -3.84 3.44 -46.61
N LYS A 542 -4.95 3.03 -47.22
CA LYS A 542 -5.36 3.48 -48.55
C LYS A 542 -5.69 4.98 -48.58
N GLU A 543 -6.41 5.50 -47.58
CA GLU A 543 -6.77 6.92 -47.55
C GLU A 543 -5.53 7.79 -47.35
N ALA A 544 -4.56 7.32 -46.57
CA ALA A 544 -3.26 7.97 -46.43
C ALA A 544 -2.51 8.03 -47.77
N GLN A 545 -2.44 6.91 -48.50
CA GLN A 545 -1.78 6.85 -49.81
C GLN A 545 -2.45 7.75 -50.84
N ASP A 546 -3.78 7.70 -50.93
CA ASP A 546 -4.57 8.51 -51.87
C ASP A 546 -4.34 10.02 -51.59
N TYR A 547 -4.29 10.42 -50.31
CA TYR A 547 -4.00 11.81 -49.93
C TYR A 547 -2.56 12.25 -50.25
N LEU A 548 -1.56 11.39 -50.02
CA LEU A 548 -0.16 11.70 -50.35
C LEU A 548 0.02 11.89 -51.86
N GLN A 549 -0.64 11.06 -52.68
CA GLN A 549 -0.65 11.23 -54.13
C GLN A 549 -1.34 12.53 -54.57
N GLU A 550 -2.44 12.90 -53.90
CA GLU A 550 -3.14 14.17 -54.12
C GLU A 550 -2.20 15.37 -53.90
N ILE A 551 -1.38 15.35 -52.85
CA ILE A 551 -0.42 16.43 -52.55
C ILE A 551 0.68 16.50 -53.62
N LEU A 552 1.21 15.37 -54.09
CA LEU A 552 2.26 15.35 -55.12
C LEU A 552 1.77 15.81 -56.50
N SER A 553 0.46 15.80 -56.72
CA SER A 553 -0.17 16.18 -58.00
C SER A 553 -0.57 17.66 -58.07
N LYS A 554 -0.41 18.40 -56.97
CA LYS A 554 -0.62 19.86 -56.89
C LYS A 554 0.72 20.58 -57.00
#